data_AF-A0A671KDE7-F1
#
_entry.id   AF-A0A671KDE7-F1
#
_cell.length_a   1.000
_cell.length_b   1.000
_cell.length_c   1.000
_cell.angle_alpha   90.00
_cell.angle_beta   90.00
_cell.angle_gamma   90.00
#
_symmetry.space_group_name_H-M   'P 1'
#
loop_
_entity.id
_entity.type
_entity.pdbx_description
1 polymer ?
#
loop_
_entity_poly.entity_id
_entity_poly.type
_entity_poly.pdbx_seq_one_letter_code
_entity_poly.pdbx_strand_id
1 'polypeptide(L)'
;MESQQEVNPVFLQQLRELDIPEEAAKQALLHTQNVSAEEAAMYYFNKLENEDEGDEDLMYKMVFVVNMELSMGVGKVAAQVGHAAVGLYQALQEKNRISLWPHPSIKIVLQGTNMAHLLELQALAMSLSLPTKLVQDAGHTQVEPGSCTVLAIIGEEEMVNNVTGSLKLL
;
A
#
# COMPACT_ATOMS: atom_id res chain seq x y z
N MET A 1 -14.74 14.45 -33.02
CA MET A 1 -14.42 13.23 -33.78
C MET A 1 -13.01 12.88 -33.40
N GLU A 2 -12.85 11.94 -32.48
CA GLU A 2 -11.54 11.38 -32.17
C GLU A 2 -11.08 10.65 -33.44
N SER A 3 -9.98 11.12 -34.03
CA SER A 3 -9.32 10.40 -35.11
C SER A 3 -8.90 9.05 -34.56
N GLN A 4 -9.53 7.97 -35.02
CA GLN A 4 -9.02 6.62 -34.79
C GLN A 4 -7.63 6.57 -35.43
N GLN A 5 -6.61 6.59 -34.59
CA GLN A 5 -5.23 6.57 -35.06
C GLN A 5 -4.96 5.17 -35.57
N GLU A 6 -4.92 5.01 -36.90
CA GLU A 6 -4.66 3.72 -37.53
C GLU A 6 -3.20 3.29 -37.30
N VAL A 7 -3.01 1.99 -37.07
CA VAL A 7 -1.68 1.38 -36.94
C VAL A 7 -1.01 1.29 -38.30
N ASN A 8 0.30 1.57 -38.35
CA ASN A 8 1.05 1.46 -39.59
C ASN A 8 1.20 -0.03 -39.98
N PRO A 9 0.66 -0.46 -41.14
CA PRO A 9 0.66 -1.88 -41.53
C PRO A 9 2.06 -2.42 -41.83
N VAL A 10 3.01 -1.57 -42.23
CA VAL A 10 4.40 -1.97 -42.46
C VAL A 10 5.07 -2.31 -41.13
N PHE A 11 4.90 -1.45 -40.12
CA PHE A 11 5.49 -1.68 -38.81
C PHE A 11 4.82 -2.87 -38.09
N LEU A 12 3.51 -3.04 -38.27
CA LEU A 12 2.80 -4.20 -37.74
C LEU A 12 3.33 -5.51 -38.33
N GLN A 13 3.64 -5.54 -39.64
CA GLN A 13 4.22 -6.71 -40.27
C GLN A 13 5.65 -6.99 -39.75
N GLN A 14 6.47 -5.95 -39.56
CA GLN A 14 7.82 -6.10 -38.99
C GLN A 14 7.78 -6.64 -37.54
N LEU A 15 6.86 -6.18 -36.71
CA LEU A 15 6.69 -6.70 -35.35
C LEU A 15 6.24 -8.17 -35.34
N ARG A 16 5.41 -8.58 -36.29
CA ARG A 16 5.02 -9.99 -36.46
C ARG A 16 6.18 -10.88 -36.88
N GLU A 17 7.13 -10.36 -37.67
CA GLU A 17 8.36 -11.08 -38.03
C GLU A 17 9.32 -11.27 -36.84
N LEU A 18 9.16 -10.46 -35.79
CA LEU A 18 9.83 -10.61 -34.49
C LEU A 18 9.05 -11.52 -33.51
N ASP A 19 8.05 -12.26 -34.00
CA ASP A 19 7.16 -13.11 -33.20
C ASP A 19 6.37 -12.36 -32.10
N ILE A 20 6.21 -11.04 -32.21
CA ILE A 20 5.40 -10.24 -31.29
C ILE A 20 3.91 -10.48 -31.60
N PRO A 21 3.07 -10.85 -30.59
CA PRO A 21 1.65 -11.08 -30.81
C PRO A 21 0.95 -9.86 -31.42
N GLU A 22 0.06 -10.09 -32.40
CA GLU A 22 -0.54 -9.01 -33.20
C GLU A 22 -1.23 -7.92 -32.34
N GLU A 23 -1.93 -8.32 -31.29
CA GLU A 23 -2.60 -7.38 -30.39
C GLU A 23 -1.61 -6.56 -29.56
N ALA A 24 -0.51 -7.17 -29.10
CA ALA A 24 0.56 -6.47 -28.41
C ALA A 24 1.31 -5.50 -29.35
N ALA A 25 1.55 -5.92 -30.60
CA ALA A 25 2.16 -5.10 -31.63
C ALA A 25 1.30 -3.87 -31.96
N LYS A 26 -0.03 -4.02 -32.10
CA LYS A 26 -0.96 -2.90 -32.29
C LYS A 26 -0.91 -1.92 -31.11
N GLN A 27 -0.95 -2.43 -29.88
CA GLN A 27 -0.86 -1.59 -28.68
C GLN A 27 0.47 -0.82 -28.62
N ALA A 28 1.58 -1.49 -28.89
CA ALA A 28 2.91 -0.87 -28.90
C ALA A 28 3.03 0.22 -29.98
N LEU A 29 2.47 -0.01 -31.17
CA LEU A 29 2.45 0.98 -32.25
C LEU A 29 1.59 2.20 -31.93
N LEU A 30 0.43 1.99 -31.30
CA LEU A 30 -0.41 3.10 -30.85
C LEU A 30 0.30 3.92 -29.76
N HIS A 31 0.95 3.24 -28.81
CA HIS A 31 1.68 3.89 -27.72
C HIS A 31 2.87 4.70 -28.23
N THR A 32 3.65 4.12 -29.13
CA THR A 32 4.81 4.77 -29.77
C THR A 32 4.41 5.70 -30.91
N GLN A 33 3.11 5.94 -31.12
CA GLN A 33 2.56 6.82 -32.16
C GLN A 33 3.02 6.49 -33.58
N ASN A 34 3.27 5.19 -33.87
CA ASN A 34 3.83 4.72 -35.12
C ASN A 34 5.16 5.44 -35.48
N VAL A 35 6.04 5.69 -34.51
CA VAL A 35 7.36 6.30 -34.79
C VAL A 35 8.25 5.35 -35.59
N SER A 36 8.37 4.09 -35.16
CA SER A 36 9.04 3.02 -35.90
C SER A 36 8.67 1.63 -35.36
N ALA A 37 9.01 0.57 -36.10
CA ALA A 37 8.86 -0.80 -35.60
C ALA A 37 9.86 -1.11 -34.47
N GLU A 38 11.07 -0.55 -34.52
CA GLU A 38 12.08 -0.74 -33.48
C GLU A 38 11.63 -0.15 -32.14
N GLU A 39 11.04 1.06 -32.15
CA GLU A 39 10.55 1.71 -30.93
C GLU A 39 9.38 0.92 -30.32
N ALA A 40 8.47 0.42 -31.16
CA ALA A 40 7.37 -0.43 -30.72
C ALA A 40 7.86 -1.78 -30.17
N ALA A 41 8.90 -2.36 -30.77
CA ALA A 41 9.54 -3.58 -30.26
C ALA A 41 10.21 -3.32 -28.90
N MET A 42 10.97 -2.23 -28.76
CA MET A 42 11.58 -1.83 -27.49
C MET A 42 10.54 -1.61 -26.41
N TYR A 43 9.44 -0.92 -26.73
CA TYR A 43 8.33 -0.75 -25.79
C TYR A 43 7.74 -2.09 -25.34
N TYR A 44 7.55 -3.03 -26.27
CA TYR A 44 7.03 -4.36 -25.96
C TYR A 44 7.98 -5.18 -25.08
N PHE A 45 9.27 -5.23 -25.43
CA PHE A 45 10.27 -5.99 -24.65
C PHE A 45 10.52 -5.35 -23.29
N ASN A 46 10.59 -4.01 -23.20
CA ASN A 46 10.65 -3.34 -21.91
C ASN A 46 9.39 -3.65 -21.09
N LYS A 47 8.21 -3.65 -21.70
CA LYS A 47 6.97 -4.01 -21.00
C LYS A 47 7.02 -5.45 -20.47
N LEU A 48 7.55 -6.40 -21.24
CA LEU A 48 7.76 -7.78 -20.77
C LEU A 48 8.80 -7.87 -19.65
N GLU A 49 9.92 -7.15 -19.75
CA GLU A 49 10.94 -7.09 -18.69
C GLU A 49 10.37 -6.46 -17.41
N ASN A 50 9.52 -5.44 -17.52
CA ASN A 50 8.81 -4.84 -16.39
C ASN A 50 7.62 -5.70 -15.91
N GLU A 51 7.09 -6.62 -16.73
CA GLU A 51 6.07 -7.60 -16.33
C GLU A 51 6.71 -8.82 -15.62
N ASP A 52 7.97 -9.16 -15.93
CA ASP A 52 8.78 -10.18 -15.24
C ASP A 52 9.51 -9.60 -14.00
N GLU A 53 9.71 -8.28 -13.94
CA GLU A 53 9.77 -7.48 -12.70
C GLU A 53 8.37 -7.17 -12.16
N GLY A 54 7.39 -8.06 -12.39
CA GLY A 54 6.20 -8.08 -11.57
C GLY A 54 6.66 -8.18 -10.12
N ASP A 55 6.35 -7.15 -9.34
CA ASP A 55 6.57 -7.02 -7.89
C ASP A 55 6.96 -8.38 -7.29
N GLU A 56 8.16 -8.54 -6.72
CA GLU A 56 8.28 -9.49 -5.60
C GLU A 56 7.01 -9.27 -4.78
N ASP A 57 6.15 -10.29 -4.60
CA ASP A 57 4.82 -10.17 -3.99
C ASP A 57 4.97 -9.54 -2.59
N LEU A 58 5.18 -8.22 -2.54
CA LEU A 58 5.61 -7.49 -1.37
C LEU A 58 4.33 -7.37 -0.57
N MET A 59 4.15 -8.33 0.32
CA MET A 59 2.92 -8.48 1.05
C MET A 59 2.76 -7.27 1.97
N TYR A 60 1.89 -6.34 1.60
CA TYR A 60 1.60 -5.18 2.44
C TYR A 60 0.60 -5.53 3.53
N LYS A 61 0.87 -5.03 4.74
CA LYS A 61 -0.03 -5.21 5.87
C LYS A 61 -0.21 -3.95 6.68
N MET A 62 -1.31 -3.97 7.41
CA MET A 62 -1.71 -2.99 8.38
C MET A 62 -1.85 -3.65 9.74
N VAL A 63 -1.16 -3.10 10.72
CA VAL A 63 -1.18 -3.60 12.09
C VAL A 63 -1.79 -2.54 12.99
N PHE A 64 -2.64 -2.99 13.89
CA PHE A 64 -3.28 -2.18 14.92
C PHE A 64 -2.86 -2.70 16.29
N VAL A 65 -2.00 -1.97 16.98
CA VAL A 65 -1.52 -2.33 18.32
C VAL A 65 -2.44 -1.69 19.35
N VAL A 66 -3.16 -2.51 20.12
CA VAL A 66 -4.15 -2.09 21.10
C VAL A 66 -3.53 -2.01 22.48
N ASN A 67 -3.74 -0.89 23.18
CA ASN A 67 -3.28 -0.72 24.55
C ASN A 67 -4.11 -1.58 25.52
N MET A 68 -3.50 -2.65 26.04
CA MET A 68 -4.16 -3.61 26.94
C MET A 68 -4.34 -3.11 28.37
N GLU A 69 -3.55 -2.12 28.82
CA GLU A 69 -3.71 -1.50 30.16
C GLU A 69 -5.11 -0.89 30.33
N LEU A 70 -5.70 -0.41 29.24
CA LEU A 70 -7.03 0.21 29.24
C LEU A 70 -8.19 -0.78 29.40
N SER A 71 -7.93 -2.10 29.36
CA SER A 71 -8.92 -3.16 29.53
C SER A 71 -10.23 -2.92 28.75
N MET A 72 -10.12 -2.44 27.51
CA MET A 72 -11.26 -2.05 26.70
C MET A 72 -12.12 -3.27 26.32
N GLY A 73 -13.44 -3.12 26.40
CA GLY A 73 -14.36 -4.14 25.87
C GLY A 73 -14.30 -4.26 24.34
N VAL A 74 -14.68 -5.43 23.82
CA VAL A 74 -14.56 -5.79 22.38
C VAL A 74 -15.15 -4.73 21.44
N GLY A 75 -16.34 -4.20 21.75
CA GLY A 75 -16.97 -3.16 20.92
C GLY A 75 -16.18 -1.85 20.86
N LYS A 76 -15.55 -1.47 21.98
CA LYS A 76 -14.71 -0.27 22.05
C LYS A 76 -13.40 -0.48 21.30
N VAL A 77 -12.78 -1.65 21.44
CA VAL A 77 -11.60 -2.02 20.65
C VAL A 77 -11.90 -1.91 19.15
N ALA A 78 -12.99 -2.52 18.69
CA ALA A 78 -13.37 -2.49 17.28
C ALA A 78 -13.56 -1.05 16.75
N ALA A 79 -14.23 -0.20 17.53
CA ALA A 79 -14.41 1.21 17.18
C ALA A 79 -13.05 1.96 17.10
N GLN A 80 -12.16 1.75 18.07
CA GLN A 80 -10.85 2.42 18.10
C GLN A 80 -9.93 1.94 16.97
N VAL A 81 -9.96 0.66 16.62
CA VAL A 81 -9.26 0.11 15.44
C VAL A 81 -9.80 0.75 14.16
N GLY A 82 -11.12 0.88 14.01
CA GLY A 82 -11.75 1.57 12.89
C GLY A 82 -11.31 3.05 12.79
N HIS A 83 -11.31 3.77 13.93
CA HIS A 83 -10.80 5.14 13.99
C HIS A 83 -9.33 5.25 13.59
N ALA A 84 -8.50 4.29 14.01
CA ALA A 84 -7.09 4.26 13.67
C ALA A 84 -6.88 4.04 12.16
N ALA A 85 -7.65 3.12 11.55
CA ALA A 85 -7.59 2.84 10.12
C ALA A 85 -7.97 4.07 9.28
N VAL A 86 -9.13 4.66 9.57
CA VAL A 86 -9.61 5.85 8.85
C VAL A 86 -8.67 7.03 9.07
N GLY A 87 -8.21 7.23 10.31
CA GLY A 87 -7.28 8.31 10.63
C GLY A 87 -5.92 8.17 9.95
N LEU A 88 -5.44 6.94 9.74
CA LEU A 88 -4.21 6.68 8.99
C LEU A 88 -4.41 6.97 7.50
N TYR A 89 -5.54 6.52 6.92
CA TYR A 89 -5.89 6.80 5.53
C TYR A 89 -5.97 8.30 5.25
N GLN A 90 -6.68 9.06 6.10
CA GLN A 90 -6.79 10.51 6.00
C GLN A 90 -5.42 11.19 6.09
N ALA A 91 -4.57 10.77 7.03
CA ALA A 91 -3.22 11.32 7.18
C ALA A 91 -2.33 11.07 5.95
N LEU A 92 -2.54 9.96 5.23
CA LEU A 92 -1.86 9.68 3.97
C LEU A 92 -2.40 10.53 2.82
N GLN A 93 -3.74 10.70 2.73
CA GLN A 93 -4.34 11.60 1.74
C GLN A 93 -3.85 13.04 1.91
N GLU A 94 -3.87 13.59 3.12
CA GLU A 94 -3.44 14.96 3.42
C GLU A 94 -1.99 15.22 3.01
N LYS A 95 -1.15 14.17 3.05
CA LYS A 95 0.26 14.22 2.67
C LYS A 95 0.52 13.86 1.20
N ASN A 96 -0.52 13.64 0.39
CA ASN A 96 -0.42 13.11 -0.98
C ASN A 96 0.38 11.80 -1.08
N ARG A 97 0.32 10.95 -0.04
CA ARG A 97 1.01 9.65 0.04
C ARG A 97 0.05 8.47 -0.08
N ILE A 98 -1.06 8.65 -0.80
CA ILE A 98 -2.12 7.64 -0.90
C ILE A 98 -1.66 6.36 -1.62
N SER A 99 -0.63 6.45 -2.46
CA SER A 99 0.02 5.30 -3.11
C SER A 99 0.59 4.31 -2.10
N LEU A 100 0.91 4.74 -0.88
CA LEU A 100 1.37 3.88 0.22
C LEU A 100 0.24 3.13 0.92
N TRP A 101 -1.02 3.31 0.46
CA TRP A 101 -2.15 2.53 0.91
C TRP A 101 -2.53 1.51 -0.17
N PRO A 102 -1.86 0.35 -0.20
CA PRO A 102 -2.13 -0.67 -1.19
C PRO A 102 -3.48 -1.34 -0.94
N HIS A 103 -4.13 -1.65 -2.06
CA HIS A 103 -5.37 -2.42 -2.12
C HIS A 103 -5.09 -3.71 -2.90
N PRO A 104 -5.36 -4.90 -2.33
CA PRO A 104 -5.74 -5.19 -0.95
C PRO A 104 -4.53 -5.23 0.02
N SER A 105 -4.77 -4.96 1.31
CA SER A 105 -3.77 -5.15 2.38
C SER A 105 -4.37 -5.91 3.57
N ILE A 106 -3.57 -6.74 4.23
CA ILE A 106 -4.02 -7.51 5.40
C ILE A 106 -4.18 -6.58 6.61
N LYS A 107 -5.17 -6.85 7.48
CA LYS A 107 -5.40 -6.10 8.73
C LYS A 107 -5.24 -7.04 9.93
N ILE A 108 -4.29 -6.75 10.81
CA ILE A 108 -3.97 -7.57 11.98
C ILE A 108 -4.08 -6.71 13.24
N VAL A 109 -4.71 -7.24 14.28
CA VAL A 109 -4.82 -6.57 15.58
C VAL A 109 -3.93 -7.29 16.58
N LEU A 110 -3.03 -6.52 17.22
CA LEU A 110 -2.00 -7.01 18.13
C LEU A 110 -2.13 -6.38 19.52
N GLN A 111 -1.54 -7.03 20.52
CA GLN A 111 -1.51 -6.58 21.91
C GLN A 111 -0.31 -5.67 22.17
N GLY A 112 -0.56 -4.43 22.55
CA GLY A 112 0.39 -3.52 23.18
C GLY A 112 0.17 -3.45 24.68
N THR A 113 1.21 -3.14 25.45
CA THR A 113 1.13 -3.23 26.92
C THR A 113 0.53 -1.99 27.55
N ASN A 114 1.03 -0.80 27.20
CA ASN A 114 0.63 0.49 27.75
C ASN A 114 0.96 1.63 26.76
N MET A 115 0.66 2.88 27.14
CA MET A 115 0.94 4.05 26.31
C MET A 115 2.42 4.19 25.93
N ALA A 116 3.34 3.95 26.86
CA ALA A 116 4.77 4.09 26.62
C ALA A 116 5.25 3.12 25.53
N HIS A 117 4.81 1.86 25.60
CA HIS A 117 5.11 0.86 24.58
C HIS A 117 4.55 1.25 23.19
N LEU A 118 3.33 1.79 23.12
CA LEU A 118 2.78 2.29 21.86
C LEU A 118 3.63 3.44 21.28
N LEU A 119 4.10 4.36 22.12
CA LEU A 119 4.98 5.46 21.69
C LEU A 119 6.35 4.96 21.21
N GLU A 120 6.92 3.96 21.88
CA GLU A 120 8.17 3.31 21.47
C GLU A 120 8.03 2.64 20.10
N LEU A 121 6.96 1.86 19.89
CA LEU A 121 6.66 1.23 18.59
C LEU A 121 6.43 2.28 17.50
N GLN A 122 5.74 3.37 17.82
CA GLN A 122 5.54 4.47 16.88
C GLN A 122 6.87 5.12 16.47
N ALA A 123 7.74 5.41 17.44
CA ALA A 123 9.05 5.99 17.17
C ALA A 123 9.90 5.08 16.29
N LEU A 124 9.89 3.77 16.57
CA LEU A 124 10.59 2.77 15.76
C LEU A 124 10.04 2.72 14.33
N ALA A 125 8.71 2.65 14.15
CA ALA A 125 8.07 2.67 12.83
C ALA A 125 8.40 3.95 12.04
N MET A 126 8.37 5.11 12.70
CA MET A 126 8.73 6.39 12.08
C MET A 126 10.21 6.43 11.65
N SER A 127 11.11 5.81 12.42
CA SER A 127 12.53 5.70 12.03
C SER A 127 12.74 4.86 10.76
N LEU A 128 11.83 3.92 10.51
CA LEU A 128 11.77 3.10 9.29
C LEU A 128 10.91 3.74 8.18
N SER A 129 10.49 5.00 8.33
CA SER A 129 9.63 5.72 7.39
C SER A 129 8.24 5.11 7.16
N LEU A 130 7.80 4.20 8.04
CA LEU A 130 6.48 3.59 7.98
C LEU A 130 5.40 4.61 8.38
N PRO A 131 4.33 4.76 7.59
CA PRO A 131 3.20 5.59 8.00
C PRO A 131 2.50 5.03 9.24
N THR A 132 2.26 5.91 10.22
CA THR A 132 1.58 5.56 11.47
C THR A 132 0.49 6.54 11.85
N LYS A 133 -0.47 6.07 12.65
CA LYS A 133 -1.48 6.91 13.30
C LYS A 133 -1.71 6.41 14.72
N LEU A 134 -1.46 7.28 15.69
CA LEU A 134 -1.81 7.02 17.08
C LEU A 134 -3.17 7.64 17.38
N VAL A 135 -4.11 6.83 17.87
CA VAL A 135 -5.43 7.27 18.31
C VAL A 135 -5.38 7.58 19.79
N GLN A 136 -5.91 8.74 20.14
CA GLN A 136 -6.14 9.17 21.51
C GLN A 136 -7.64 9.21 21.75
N ASP A 137 -8.07 8.75 22.92
CA ASP A 137 -9.45 8.92 23.33
C ASP A 137 -9.69 10.41 23.66
N ALA A 138 -10.67 11.01 22.98
CA ALA A 138 -11.08 12.40 23.20
C ALA A 138 -11.84 12.60 24.53
N GLY A 139 -11.98 11.54 25.35
CA GLY A 139 -12.63 11.61 26.66
C GLY A 139 -14.15 11.39 26.60
N HIS A 140 -14.65 10.72 25.55
CA HIS A 140 -16.06 10.36 25.43
C HIS A 140 -16.38 8.94 25.94
N THR A 141 -15.40 8.26 26.54
CA THR A 141 -15.56 6.91 27.07
C THR A 141 -14.89 6.73 28.45
N GLN A 142 -14.99 5.53 29.02
CA GLN A 142 -14.53 5.12 30.37
C GLN A 142 -12.99 5.12 30.58
N VAL A 143 -12.21 5.83 29.78
CA VAL A 143 -10.74 5.89 29.87
C VAL A 143 -10.30 7.34 30.09
N GLU A 144 -9.22 7.52 30.86
CA GLU A 144 -8.65 8.84 31.15
C GLU A 144 -8.41 9.66 29.86
N PRO A 145 -8.88 10.92 29.79
CA PRO A 145 -8.69 11.79 28.62
C PRO A 145 -7.22 11.87 28.19
N GLY A 146 -6.96 11.74 26.88
CA GLY A 146 -5.60 11.75 26.34
C GLY A 146 -4.87 10.40 26.36
N SER A 147 -5.51 9.34 26.85
CA SER A 147 -4.97 7.99 26.76
C SER A 147 -4.85 7.54 25.31
N CYS A 148 -3.69 6.99 24.96
CA CYS A 148 -3.45 6.40 23.64
C CYS A 148 -4.05 4.99 23.61
N THR A 149 -5.03 4.78 22.73
CA THR A 149 -5.84 3.55 22.66
C THR A 149 -5.27 2.56 21.66
N VAL A 150 -4.98 3.01 20.44
CA VAL A 150 -4.56 2.17 19.32
C VAL A 150 -3.50 2.88 18.48
N LEU A 151 -2.44 2.17 18.14
CA LEU A 151 -1.47 2.58 17.13
C LEU A 151 -1.72 1.79 15.83
N ALA A 152 -1.97 2.48 14.72
CA ALA A 152 -1.97 1.91 13.38
C ALA A 152 -0.62 2.10 12.70
N ILE A 153 -0.14 1.08 12.00
CA ILE A 153 1.07 1.06 11.17
C ILE A 153 0.72 0.39 9.85
N ILE A 154 1.18 0.93 8.72
CA ILE A 154 1.05 0.29 7.40
C ILE A 154 2.40 0.24 6.70
N GLY A 155 2.66 -0.83 5.95
CA GLY A 155 3.83 -0.97 5.09
C GLY A 155 4.03 -2.40 4.62
N GLU A 156 5.17 -2.65 3.98
CA GLU A 156 5.62 -3.99 3.60
C GLU A 156 5.74 -4.88 4.84
N GLU A 157 5.37 -6.15 4.69
CA GLU A 157 5.27 -7.09 5.79
C GLU A 157 6.56 -7.19 6.60
N GLU A 158 7.71 -7.34 5.94
CA GLU A 158 9.01 -7.46 6.61
C GLU A 158 9.33 -6.21 7.44
N MET A 159 9.10 -5.03 6.86
CA MET A 159 9.33 -3.75 7.53
C MET A 159 8.41 -3.56 8.73
N VAL A 160 7.13 -3.93 8.61
CA VAL A 160 6.19 -3.90 9.73
C VAL A 160 6.57 -4.93 10.80
N ASN A 161 7.05 -6.12 10.42
CA ASN A 161 7.52 -7.16 11.35
C ASN A 161 8.74 -6.73 12.16
N ASN A 162 9.64 -5.91 11.60
CA ASN A 162 10.75 -5.33 12.37
C ASN A 162 10.27 -4.47 13.55
N VAL A 163 9.02 -3.98 13.51
CA VAL A 163 8.41 -3.22 14.60
C VAL A 163 7.54 -4.11 15.49
N THR A 164 6.71 -4.96 14.91
CA THR A 164 5.62 -5.62 15.63
C THR A 164 5.69 -7.15 15.66
N GLY A 165 6.72 -7.77 15.09
CA GLY A 165 6.81 -9.22 14.89
C GLY A 165 6.85 -10.05 16.17
N SER A 166 7.24 -9.45 17.30
CA SER A 166 7.24 -10.09 18.61
C SER A 166 5.92 -9.93 19.38
N LEU A 167 4.98 -9.14 18.87
CA LEU A 167 3.70 -8.90 19.55
C LEU A 167 2.72 -10.04 19.32
N LYS A 168 1.84 -10.27 20.30
CA LYS A 168 0.81 -11.30 20.23
C LYS A 168 -0.45 -10.77 19.54
N LEU A 169 -1.21 -11.67 18.90
CA LEU A 169 -2.56 -11.37 18.43
C LEU A 169 -3.47 -10.99 19.61
N LEU A 170 -4.40 -10.06 19.38
CA LEU A 170 -5.35 -9.57 20.39
C LEU A 170 -6.31 -10.66 20.87
#